data_AF-A0A2X0WEL0-F1
#
_entry.id   AF-A0A2X0WEL0-F1
#
_cell.length_a   1.000
_cell.length_b   1.000
_cell.length_c   1.000
_cell.angle_alpha   90.00
_cell.angle_beta   90.00
_cell.angle_gamma   90.00
#
_symmetry.space_group_name_H-M   'P 1'
#
loop_
_entity.id
_entity.type
_entity.pdbx_description
1 polymer ?
#
loop_
_entity_poly.entity_id
_entity_poly.type
_entity_poly.pdbx_seq_one_letter_code
_entity_poly.pdbx_strand_id
1 'polypeptide(L)'
;MESRKWQTCITHFRREIIKACNPRIYAQDLEKLTEQELTQKLLRDFKPEHIKVPAALLKIFYAIAKIYELESAYQNDRSIDRNTYINYKLQNTEQMKDLFESIDAAVESIKDRYVELTRTGKYRAKSKSSLYAKPLIYYLNHKDSFTTFIENVEVPPDSTHVENMIRRMTMIRSSVKQKVSVHNMQDLCKIVTVYKTLELNGIDTESYLRRLNNSMYAHCINKAMTQYYMDNGELPKGQIKS
;
A
#
# COMPACT_ATOMS: atom_id res chain seq x y z
N MET A 1 6.35 -25.82 0.76
CA MET A 1 6.00 -24.41 0.48
C MET A 1 7.24 -23.58 0.77
N GLU A 2 7.90 -23.04 -0.25
CA GLU A 2 9.00 -22.08 -0.03
C GLU A 2 8.49 -20.90 0.78
N SER A 3 9.29 -20.48 1.76
CA SER A 3 9.06 -19.30 2.58
C SER A 3 9.04 -18.06 1.68
N ARG A 4 7.85 -17.54 1.36
CA ARG A 4 7.69 -16.29 0.61
C ARG A 4 8.23 -15.15 1.47
N LYS A 5 9.27 -14.46 0.99
CA LYS A 5 9.81 -13.26 1.64
C LYS A 5 8.76 -12.15 1.65
N TRP A 6 8.70 -11.40 2.75
CA TRP A 6 7.77 -10.29 2.91
C TRP A 6 8.34 -9.03 2.25
N GLN A 7 7.52 -8.29 1.49
CA GLN A 7 7.88 -6.96 0.97
C GLN A 7 7.37 -5.86 1.91
N THR A 8 8.25 -4.96 2.33
CA THR A 8 7.86 -3.76 3.08
C THR A 8 7.56 -2.59 2.13
N CYS A 9 6.45 -1.91 2.39
CA CYS A 9 5.94 -0.81 1.57
C CYS A 9 6.88 0.41 1.59
N ILE A 10 7.45 0.74 0.43
CA ILE A 10 8.35 1.89 0.27
C ILE A 10 7.61 3.21 0.52
N THR A 11 6.32 3.30 0.18
CA THR A 11 5.48 4.46 0.45
C THR A 11 5.43 4.80 1.95
N HIS A 12 5.43 3.80 2.84
CA HIS A 12 5.46 4.04 4.28
C HIS A 12 6.80 4.63 4.72
N PHE A 13 7.91 4.11 4.19
CA PHE A 13 9.23 4.68 4.46
C PHE A 13 9.30 6.14 4.00
N ARG A 14 8.86 6.43 2.78
CA ARG A 14 8.78 7.79 2.22
C ARG A 14 7.96 8.73 3.11
N ARG A 15 6.83 8.28 3.66
CA ARG A 15 6.01 9.09 4.57
C ARG A 15 6.73 9.44 5.86
N GLU A 16 7.50 8.53 6.45
CA GLU A 16 8.28 8.83 7.65
C GLU A 16 9.39 9.86 7.38
N ILE A 17 10.00 9.82 6.19
CA ILE A 17 10.96 10.86 5.75
C ILE A 17 10.28 12.22 5.63
N ILE A 18 9.14 12.30 4.92
CA ILE A 18 8.39 13.55 4.75
C ILE A 18 8.01 14.15 6.11
N LYS A 19 7.54 13.32 7.06
CA LYS A 19 7.20 13.78 8.41
C LYS A 19 8.43 14.32 9.15
N ALA A 20 9.58 13.66 9.03
CA ALA A 20 10.81 14.09 9.68
C ALA A 20 11.33 15.43 9.12
N CYS A 21 11.09 15.71 7.84
CA CYS A 21 11.47 16.95 7.16
C CYS A 21 10.36 18.01 7.13
N ASN A 22 9.23 17.80 7.80
CA ASN A 22 8.09 18.71 7.71
C ASN A 22 8.31 19.97 8.58
N PRO A 23 8.38 21.18 7.97
CA PRO A 23 8.62 22.42 8.72
C PRO A 23 7.55 22.72 9.77
N ARG A 24 6.30 22.31 9.52
CA ARG A 24 5.19 22.52 10.47
C ARG A 24 5.34 21.64 11.71
N ILE A 25 5.75 20.38 11.52
CA ILE A 25 6.01 19.47 12.65
C ILE A 25 7.22 19.98 13.46
N TYR A 26 8.25 20.45 12.77
CA TYR A 26 9.40 21.08 13.41
C TYR A 26 8.98 22.31 14.24
N ALA A 27 8.20 23.24 13.66
CA ALA A 27 7.71 24.42 14.36
C ALA A 27 6.87 24.08 15.60
N GLN A 28 5.96 23.10 15.49
CA GLN A 28 5.16 22.62 16.62
C GLN A 28 6.01 22.06 17.77
N ASP A 29 7.18 21.49 17.47
CA ASP A 29 8.13 21.02 18.48
C ASP A 29 9.03 22.13 19.04
N LEU A 30 9.09 23.30 18.39
CA LEU A 30 9.74 24.49 18.91
C LEU A 30 8.82 25.30 19.83
N GLU A 31 7.53 25.38 19.51
CA GLU A 31 6.50 26.10 20.31
C GLU A 31 6.37 25.58 21.75
N LYS A 32 6.78 24.33 21.99
CA LYS A 32 6.72 23.69 23.32
C LYS A 32 7.90 24.05 24.24
N LEU A 33 8.90 24.76 23.73
CA LEU A 33 10.14 25.03 24.43
C LEU A 33 10.14 26.43 25.03
N THR A 34 10.86 26.60 26.13
CA THR A 34 11.18 27.94 26.66
C THR A 34 12.13 28.68 25.73
N GLU A 35 12.24 30.01 25.86
CA GLU A 35 13.09 30.85 25.01
C GLU A 35 14.58 30.44 25.05
N GLN A 36 15.07 30.03 26.23
CA GLN A 36 16.44 29.53 26.41
C GLN A 36 16.64 28.17 25.72
N GLU A 37 15.71 27.23 25.89
CA GLU A 37 15.76 25.91 25.26
C GLU A 37 15.62 26.00 23.73
N LEU A 38 14.77 26.92 23.25
CA LEU A 38 14.60 27.22 21.83
C LEU A 38 15.91 27.68 21.23
N THR A 39 16.56 28.67 21.85
CA THR A 39 17.84 29.23 21.39
C THR A 39 18.92 28.15 21.34
N GLN A 40 19.05 27.33 22.39
CA GLN A 40 20.01 26.22 22.42
C GLN A 40 19.72 25.17 21.35
N LYS A 41 18.44 24.83 21.12
CA LYS A 41 18.04 23.86 20.10
C LYS A 41 18.34 24.37 18.69
N LEU A 42 18.01 25.63 18.39
CA LEU A 42 18.31 26.23 17.08
C LEU A 42 19.83 26.28 16.84
N LEU A 43 20.60 26.77 17.81
CA LEU A 43 22.08 26.80 17.72
C LEU A 43 22.67 25.41 17.52
N ARG A 44 22.06 24.36 18.09
CA ARG A 44 22.48 22.98 17.88
C ARG A 44 22.08 22.48 16.50
N ASP A 45 20.84 22.67 16.07
CA ASP A 45 20.30 22.13 14.83
C ASP A 45 20.92 22.78 13.57
N PHE A 46 21.37 24.04 13.65
CA PHE A 46 22.00 24.74 12.53
C PHE A 46 23.53 24.58 12.44
N LYS A 47 24.15 23.82 13.34
CA LYS A 47 25.58 23.51 13.21
C LYS A 47 25.85 22.69 11.93
N PRO A 48 26.99 22.87 11.24
CA PRO A 48 27.30 22.19 9.98
C PRO A 48 27.18 20.65 10.05
N GLU A 49 27.55 20.05 11.18
CA GLU A 49 27.42 18.60 11.40
C GLU A 49 25.96 18.11 11.52
N HIS A 50 25.01 19.01 11.78
CA HIS A 50 23.57 18.72 11.83
C HIS A 50 22.89 18.89 10.47
N ILE A 51 23.40 19.75 9.59
CA ILE A 51 22.89 19.96 8.22
C ILE A 51 23.03 18.70 7.36
N LYS A 52 24.02 17.85 7.67
CA LYS A 52 24.24 16.55 6.99
C LYS A 52 22.99 15.64 7.03
N VAL A 53 22.14 15.79 8.04
CA VAL A 53 21.02 14.87 8.29
C VAL A 53 19.83 15.16 7.37
N PRO A 54 19.30 16.40 7.28
CA PRO A 54 18.37 16.76 6.23
C PRO A 54 18.87 16.43 4.83
N ALA A 55 20.16 16.65 4.54
CA ALA A 55 20.75 16.33 3.24
C ALA A 55 20.73 14.81 2.94
N ALA A 56 21.09 13.96 3.90
CA ALA A 56 21.01 12.51 3.76
C ALA A 56 19.57 12.02 3.59
N LEU A 57 18.62 12.56 4.36
CA LEU A 57 17.19 12.24 4.20
C LEU A 57 16.65 12.68 2.83
N LEU A 58 17.09 13.82 2.31
CA LEU A 58 16.75 14.29 0.98
C LEU A 58 17.34 13.37 -0.11
N LYS A 59 18.59 12.91 0.05
CA LYS A 59 19.21 11.92 -0.85
C LYS A 59 18.39 10.63 -0.89
N ILE A 60 17.95 10.13 0.26
CA ILE A 60 17.07 8.95 0.35
C ILE A 60 15.74 9.23 -0.35
N PHE A 61 15.14 10.40 -0.14
CA PHE A 61 13.89 10.78 -0.78
C PHE A 61 13.99 10.78 -2.31
N TYR A 62 15.08 11.32 -2.86
CA TYR A 62 15.35 11.30 -4.31
C TYR A 62 15.57 9.89 -4.83
N ALA A 63 16.30 9.04 -4.10
CA ALA A 63 16.48 7.64 -4.49
C ALA A 63 15.15 6.90 -4.57
N ILE A 64 14.25 7.10 -3.59
CA ILE A 64 12.89 6.55 -3.60
C ILE A 64 12.09 7.08 -4.80
N ALA A 65 12.16 8.38 -5.09
CA ALA A 65 11.50 8.95 -6.26
C ALA A 65 11.99 8.29 -7.56
N LYS A 66 13.30 8.05 -7.68
CA LYS A 66 13.88 7.37 -8.84
C LYS A 66 13.43 5.92 -8.96
N ILE A 67 13.29 5.19 -7.85
CA ILE A 67 12.69 3.85 -7.85
C ILE A 67 11.28 3.89 -8.44
N TYR A 68 10.46 4.86 -8.05
CA TYR A 68 9.11 5.01 -8.61
C TYR A 68 9.10 5.41 -10.08
N GLU A 69 10.03 6.24 -10.54
CA GLU A 69 10.17 6.52 -11.98
C GLU A 69 10.46 5.24 -12.77
N LEU A 70 11.40 4.43 -12.29
CA LEU A 70 11.73 3.14 -12.89
C LEU A 70 10.57 2.15 -12.83
N GLU A 71 9.75 2.16 -11.78
CA GLU A 71 8.57 1.28 -11.68
C GLU A 71 7.37 1.77 -12.49
N SER A 72 7.20 3.08 -12.69
CA SER A 72 6.02 3.68 -13.32
C SER A 72 6.13 3.89 -14.82
N ALA A 73 7.35 3.87 -15.38
CA ALA A 73 7.63 4.16 -16.79
C ALA A 73 6.72 3.40 -17.79
N TYR A 74 6.20 2.23 -17.40
CA TYR A 74 5.37 1.40 -18.28
C TYR A 74 4.07 0.87 -17.64
N GLN A 75 3.72 1.28 -16.41
CA GLN A 75 2.45 0.88 -15.77
C GLN A 75 1.20 1.47 -16.48
N ASN A 76 1.39 2.52 -17.28
CA ASN A 76 0.29 3.24 -17.93
C ASN A 76 0.01 2.80 -19.38
N ASP A 77 0.86 1.95 -19.96
CA ASP A 77 0.68 1.49 -21.32
C ASP A 77 -0.03 0.13 -21.34
N ARG A 78 -1.36 0.18 -21.55
CA ARG A 78 -2.22 -1.01 -21.61
C ARG A 78 -1.94 -1.91 -22.83
N SER A 79 -1.08 -1.49 -23.74
CA SER A 79 -0.69 -2.27 -24.92
C SER A 79 0.46 -3.25 -24.67
N ILE A 80 1.14 -3.12 -23.52
CA ILE A 80 2.32 -3.93 -23.21
C ILE A 80 1.91 -5.29 -22.65
N ASP A 81 2.41 -6.35 -23.28
CA ASP A 81 2.20 -7.72 -22.81
C ASP A 81 3.03 -8.02 -21.55
N ARG A 82 2.61 -9.05 -20.80
CA ARG A 82 3.24 -9.43 -19.52
C ARG A 82 4.74 -9.74 -19.64
N ASN A 83 5.19 -10.36 -20.73
CA ASN A 83 6.59 -10.75 -20.87
C ASN A 83 7.47 -9.53 -21.12
N THR A 84 6.99 -8.58 -21.92
CA THR A 84 7.69 -7.30 -22.12
C THR A 84 7.83 -6.52 -20.81
N TYR A 85 6.77 -6.47 -20.00
CA TYR A 85 6.83 -5.87 -18.66
C TYR A 85 7.85 -6.55 -17.72
N ILE A 86 7.89 -7.88 -17.71
CA ILE A 86 8.85 -8.65 -16.91
C ILE A 86 10.30 -8.35 -17.35
N ASN A 87 10.57 -8.37 -18.65
CA ASN A 87 11.91 -8.11 -19.19
C ASN A 87 12.41 -6.71 -18.81
N TYR A 88 11.52 -5.71 -18.84
CA TYR A 88 11.85 -4.36 -18.42
C TYR A 88 12.21 -4.29 -16.93
N LYS A 89 11.42 -4.94 -16.06
CA LYS A 89 11.75 -5.02 -14.63
C LYS A 89 13.12 -5.64 -14.39
N LEU A 90 13.44 -6.70 -15.12
CA LEU A 90 14.75 -7.35 -15.05
C LEU A 90 15.90 -6.44 -15.50
N GLN A 91 15.67 -5.58 -16.50
CA GLN A 91 16.68 -4.60 -16.95
C GLN A 91 16.95 -3.50 -15.91
N ASN A 92 15.92 -3.11 -15.14
CA ASN A 92 16.05 -2.10 -14.09
C ASN A 92 16.62 -2.64 -12.78
N THR A 93 16.68 -3.95 -12.60
CA THR A 93 17.10 -4.61 -11.34
C THR A 93 18.42 -4.07 -10.81
N GLU A 94 19.44 -3.93 -11.64
CA GLU A 94 20.76 -3.43 -11.21
C GLU A 94 20.68 -1.96 -10.76
N GLN A 95 20.03 -1.10 -11.53
CA GLN A 95 19.84 0.31 -11.13
C GLN A 95 19.05 0.44 -9.82
N MET A 96 18.05 -0.43 -9.60
CA MET A 96 17.29 -0.45 -8.35
C MET A 96 18.15 -0.88 -7.17
N LYS A 97 19.05 -1.86 -7.34
CA LYS A 97 20.02 -2.26 -6.31
C LYS A 97 20.95 -1.10 -5.96
N ASP A 98 21.52 -0.42 -6.96
CA ASP A 98 22.40 0.74 -6.76
C ASP A 98 21.71 1.87 -5.96
N LEU A 99 20.40 2.07 -6.21
CA LEU A 99 19.60 3.03 -5.46
C LEU A 99 19.43 2.60 -4.00
N PHE A 100 19.22 1.32 -3.72
CA PHE A 100 19.16 0.80 -2.34
C PHE A 100 20.51 0.84 -1.62
N GLU A 101 21.61 0.56 -2.32
CA GLU A 101 22.96 0.75 -1.77
C GLU A 101 23.23 2.22 -1.45
N SER A 102 22.74 3.14 -2.29
CA SER A 102 22.81 4.58 -2.03
C SER A 102 21.97 5.00 -0.82
N ILE A 103 20.80 4.38 -0.62
CA ILE A 103 19.96 4.58 0.57
C ILE A 103 20.69 4.04 1.82
N ASP A 104 21.25 2.84 1.73
CA ASP A 104 22.05 2.23 2.80
C ASP A 104 23.19 3.14 3.24
N ALA A 105 24.03 3.59 2.30
CA ALA A 105 25.14 4.48 2.59
C ALA A 105 24.67 5.80 3.24
N ALA A 106 23.54 6.34 2.79
CA ALA A 106 22.96 7.55 3.39
C ALA A 106 22.48 7.31 4.83
N VAL A 107 21.79 6.20 5.09
CA VAL A 107 21.34 5.83 6.44
C VAL A 107 22.53 5.59 7.37
N GLU A 108 23.50 4.80 6.93
CA GLU A 108 24.72 4.48 7.69
C GLU A 108 25.49 5.74 8.10
N SER A 109 25.55 6.75 7.22
CA SER A 109 26.24 8.01 7.51
C SER A 109 25.64 8.83 8.67
N ILE A 110 24.38 8.58 9.04
CA ILE A 110 23.65 9.37 10.06
C ILE A 110 23.07 8.54 11.21
N LYS A 111 23.05 7.20 11.12
CA LYS A 111 22.31 6.34 12.06
C LYS A 111 22.81 6.47 13.50
N ASP A 112 24.12 6.46 13.73
CA ASP A 112 24.70 6.33 15.07
C ASP A 112 24.35 7.50 15.99
N ARG A 113 23.95 8.63 15.41
CA ARG A 113 23.52 9.80 16.17
C ARG A 113 22.11 9.66 16.74
N TYR A 114 21.22 8.97 16.06
CA TYR A 114 19.79 9.01 16.34
C TYR A 114 19.22 7.68 16.80
N VAL A 115 19.87 6.57 16.44
CA VAL A 115 19.39 5.23 16.73
C VAL A 115 20.44 4.41 17.47
N GLU A 116 19.98 3.43 18.22
CA GLU A 116 20.81 2.44 18.89
C GLU A 116 20.22 1.04 18.72
N LEU A 117 21.10 0.04 18.69
CA LEU A 117 20.72 -1.36 18.60
C LEU A 117 20.37 -1.88 20.00
N THR A 118 19.18 -2.46 20.15
CA THR A 118 18.77 -3.10 21.39
C THR A 118 19.38 -4.49 21.53
N ARG A 119 19.36 -5.02 22.76
CA ARG A 119 19.74 -6.43 23.03
C ARG A 119 18.93 -7.45 22.23
N THR A 120 17.75 -7.07 21.75
CA THR A 120 16.87 -7.92 20.93
C THR A 120 17.17 -7.83 19.43
N GLY A 121 18.25 -7.14 19.03
CA GLY A 121 18.63 -6.97 17.62
C GLY A 121 17.77 -5.98 16.84
N LYS A 122 16.95 -5.15 17.51
CA LYS A 122 16.11 -4.13 16.85
C LYS A 122 16.65 -2.74 17.10
N TYR A 123 16.47 -1.83 16.15
CA TYR A 123 16.84 -0.43 16.31
C TYR A 123 15.74 0.34 17.04
N ARG A 124 16.15 1.22 17.97
CA ARG A 124 15.28 2.19 18.66
C ARG A 124 15.89 3.59 18.66
N ALA A 125 15.06 4.60 18.95
CA ALA A 125 15.52 5.99 19.04
C ALA A 125 16.35 6.21 20.31
N LYS A 126 17.50 6.90 20.19
CA LYS A 126 18.28 7.38 21.33
C LYS A 126 17.55 8.47 22.13
N SER A 127 16.75 9.27 21.44
CA SER A 127 15.89 10.30 22.06
C SER A 127 14.46 10.16 21.56
N LYS A 128 13.49 10.18 22.49
CA LYS A 128 12.05 10.17 22.18
C LYS A 128 11.60 11.37 21.36
N SER A 129 12.31 12.51 21.45
CA SER A 129 11.99 13.75 20.74
C SER A 129 12.65 13.86 19.36
N SER A 130 13.42 12.86 18.93
CA SER A 130 14.09 12.93 17.63
C SER A 130 13.13 12.65 16.48
N LEU A 131 12.80 13.68 15.70
CA LEU A 131 12.04 13.56 14.46
C LEU A 131 12.77 12.68 13.42
N TYR A 132 14.10 12.77 13.36
CA TYR A 132 14.93 12.04 12.41
C TYR A 132 15.11 10.55 12.73
N ALA A 133 14.87 10.14 13.98
CA ALA A 133 15.04 8.74 14.36
C ALA A 133 13.99 7.82 13.72
N LYS A 134 12.76 8.29 13.54
CA LYS A 134 11.65 7.48 13.01
C LYS A 134 11.91 6.87 11.62
N PRO A 135 12.29 7.63 10.57
CA PRO A 135 12.58 7.04 9.27
C PRO A 135 13.75 6.05 9.33
N LEU A 136 14.79 6.33 10.13
CA LEU A 136 15.96 5.45 10.26
C LEU A 136 15.60 4.12 10.91
N ILE A 137 14.82 4.16 12.00
CA ILE A 137 14.30 2.95 12.68
C ILE A 137 13.43 2.14 11.72
N TYR A 138 12.56 2.81 10.97
CA TYR A 138 11.69 2.14 10.00
C TYR A 138 12.52 1.40 8.96
N TYR A 139 13.53 2.06 8.38
CA TYR A 139 14.40 1.44 7.39
C TYR A 139 15.20 0.27 7.96
N LEU A 140 15.96 0.51 9.03
CA LEU A 140 16.90 -0.48 9.58
C LEU A 140 16.22 -1.75 10.09
N ASN A 141 15.00 -1.64 10.64
CA ASN A 141 14.25 -2.81 11.13
C ASN A 141 13.56 -3.60 10.01
N HIS A 142 13.52 -3.10 8.78
CA HIS A 142 12.85 -3.74 7.65
C HIS A 142 13.76 -3.88 6.42
N LYS A 143 15.07 -3.65 6.58
CA LYS A 143 16.06 -3.59 5.49
C LYS A 143 15.93 -4.77 4.51
N ASP A 144 15.93 -5.99 5.05
CA ASP A 144 15.89 -7.23 4.26
C ASP A 144 14.59 -7.41 3.46
N SER A 145 13.53 -6.70 3.83
CA SER A 145 12.21 -6.79 3.21
C SER A 145 11.94 -5.68 2.19
N PHE A 146 12.82 -4.69 2.02
CA PHE A 146 12.59 -3.62 1.05
C PHE A 146 12.92 -4.02 -0.38
N THR A 147 13.78 -5.00 -0.58
CA THR A 147 14.32 -5.40 -1.89
C THR A 147 13.64 -6.64 -2.46
N THR A 148 12.61 -7.18 -1.81
CA THR A 148 11.91 -8.40 -2.28
C THR A 148 11.29 -8.21 -3.67
N PHE A 149 10.78 -7.02 -3.99
CA PHE A 149 10.24 -6.68 -5.32
C PHE A 149 11.31 -6.62 -6.43
N ILE A 150 12.59 -6.45 -6.06
CA ILE A 150 13.72 -6.49 -6.99
C ILE A 150 14.07 -7.94 -7.31
N GLU A 151 14.03 -8.82 -6.29
CA GLU A 151 14.27 -10.26 -6.45
C GLU A 151 13.13 -10.97 -7.20
N ASN A 152 11.89 -10.47 -7.05
CA ASN A 152 10.70 -11.04 -7.66
C ASN A 152 9.83 -9.96 -8.33
N VAL A 153 9.83 -9.97 -9.66
CA VAL A 153 9.09 -9.03 -10.52
C VAL A 153 7.57 -9.03 -10.31
N GLU A 154 7.01 -10.11 -9.76
CA GLU A 154 5.57 -10.23 -9.48
C GLU A 154 5.17 -9.51 -8.19
N VAL A 155 6.13 -9.19 -7.32
CA VAL A 155 5.89 -8.48 -6.09
C VAL A 155 5.93 -6.97 -6.39
N PRO A 156 4.91 -6.19 -6.02
CA PRO A 156 4.96 -4.74 -6.15
C PRO A 156 5.80 -4.12 -5.02
N PRO A 157 6.45 -2.96 -5.26
CA PRO A 157 7.20 -2.24 -4.21
C PRO A 157 6.31 -1.72 -3.07
N ASP A 158 5.00 -1.59 -3.30
CA ASP A 158 4.04 -1.05 -2.36
C ASP A 158 2.78 -1.91 -2.21
N SER A 159 2.23 -1.89 -1.00
CA SER A 159 0.92 -2.46 -0.66
C SER A 159 -0.24 -1.48 -0.84
N THR A 160 -0.01 -0.28 -1.39
CA THR A 160 -1.01 0.82 -1.44
C THR A 160 -2.34 0.39 -2.08
N HIS A 161 -2.30 -0.40 -3.16
CA HIS A 161 -3.52 -0.88 -3.82
C HIS A 161 -4.35 -1.79 -2.89
N VAL A 162 -3.67 -2.75 -2.25
CA VAL A 162 -4.27 -3.69 -1.30
C VAL A 162 -4.78 -2.95 -0.07
N GLU A 163 -3.99 -2.03 0.50
CA GLU A 163 -4.39 -1.21 1.64
C GLU A 163 -5.59 -0.33 1.33
N ASN A 164 -5.65 0.29 0.16
CA ASN A 164 -6.80 1.09 -0.24
C ASN A 164 -8.07 0.24 -0.35
N MET A 165 -7.95 -0.99 -0.83
CA MET A 165 -9.07 -1.94 -0.83
C MET A 165 -9.50 -2.30 0.59
N ILE A 166 -8.57 -2.65 1.47
CA ILE A 166 -8.84 -2.96 2.88
C ILE A 166 -9.48 -1.76 3.60
N ARG A 167 -9.03 -0.53 3.33
CA ARG A 167 -9.62 0.70 3.88
C ARG A 167 -11.07 0.87 3.41
N ARG A 168 -11.35 0.72 2.11
CA ARG A 168 -12.72 0.76 1.57
C ARG A 168 -13.59 -0.30 2.22
N MET A 169 -13.09 -1.53 2.33
CA MET A 169 -13.78 -2.61 3.05
C MET A 169 -14.03 -2.25 4.51
N THR A 170 -13.09 -1.59 5.19
CA THR A 170 -13.24 -1.18 6.58
C THR A 170 -14.30 -0.09 6.76
N MET A 171 -14.42 0.86 5.83
CA MET A 171 -15.50 1.86 5.84
C MET A 171 -16.87 1.24 5.55
N ILE A 172 -16.94 0.31 4.60
CA ILE A 172 -18.16 -0.47 4.38
C ILE A 172 -18.44 -1.31 5.63
N ARG A 173 -17.39 -1.84 6.30
CA ARG A 173 -17.44 -2.54 7.59
C ARG A 173 -18.01 -1.70 8.73
N SER A 174 -17.75 -0.40 8.79
CA SER A 174 -18.39 0.44 9.81
C SER A 174 -19.86 0.73 9.51
N SER A 175 -20.31 0.57 8.25
CA SER A 175 -21.61 1.07 7.79
C SER A 175 -22.71 0.01 7.71
N VAL A 176 -22.39 -1.27 7.43
CA VAL A 176 -23.41 -2.35 7.42
C VAL A 176 -23.60 -2.94 8.83
N LYS A 177 -24.82 -3.19 9.28
CA LYS A 177 -25.07 -3.73 10.63
C LYS A 177 -24.98 -5.27 10.71
N GLN A 178 -25.04 -5.96 9.59
CA GLN A 178 -25.13 -7.44 9.50
C GLN A 178 -23.76 -8.16 9.54
N LYS A 179 -22.82 -7.75 10.40
CA LYS A 179 -21.39 -8.17 10.31
C LYS A 179 -20.91 -9.13 11.40
N VAL A 180 -21.83 -9.84 12.02
CA VAL A 180 -21.51 -10.63 13.22
C VAL A 180 -20.85 -11.97 12.89
N SER A 181 -20.97 -12.46 11.64
CA SER A 181 -20.43 -13.77 11.21
C SER A 181 -19.34 -13.67 10.15
N VAL A 182 -18.46 -14.67 10.11
CA VAL A 182 -17.45 -14.87 9.05
C VAL A 182 -18.10 -14.97 7.68
N HIS A 183 -19.25 -15.65 7.60
CA HIS A 183 -20.02 -15.84 6.36
C HIS A 183 -20.45 -14.51 5.75
N ASN A 184 -21.04 -13.61 6.54
CA ASN A 184 -21.49 -12.31 6.05
C ASN A 184 -20.33 -11.43 5.59
N MET A 185 -19.15 -11.57 6.21
CA MET A 185 -17.93 -10.88 5.76
C MET A 185 -17.40 -11.44 4.44
N GLN A 186 -17.48 -12.75 4.22
CA GLN A 186 -17.12 -13.34 2.93
C GLN A 186 -18.03 -12.83 1.81
N ASP A 187 -19.34 -12.76 2.05
CA ASP A 187 -20.28 -12.26 1.04
C ASP A 187 -20.07 -10.77 0.76
N LEU A 188 -19.77 -9.98 1.78
CA LEU A 188 -19.40 -8.58 1.59
C LEU A 188 -18.14 -8.43 0.73
N CYS A 189 -17.12 -9.27 0.96
CA CYS A 189 -15.91 -9.29 0.13
C CYS A 189 -16.23 -9.68 -1.32
N LYS A 190 -17.09 -10.69 -1.55
CA LYS A 190 -17.52 -11.09 -2.91
C LYS A 190 -18.20 -9.93 -3.64
N ILE A 191 -19.14 -9.25 -2.98
CA ILE A 191 -19.87 -8.11 -3.55
C ILE A 191 -18.89 -7.00 -3.97
N VAL A 192 -17.96 -6.63 -3.09
CA VAL A 192 -16.98 -5.57 -3.39
C VAL A 192 -16.01 -5.99 -4.50
N THR A 193 -15.59 -7.25 -4.54
CA THR A 193 -14.77 -7.79 -5.63
C THR A 193 -15.48 -7.71 -6.98
N VAL A 194 -16.76 -8.08 -7.05
CA VAL A 194 -17.55 -7.95 -8.29
C VAL A 194 -17.67 -6.48 -8.69
N TYR A 195 -18.04 -5.61 -7.75
CA TYR A 195 -18.20 -4.19 -8.02
C TYR A 195 -16.90 -3.57 -8.57
N LYS A 196 -15.77 -3.88 -7.94
CA LYS A 196 -14.48 -3.31 -8.35
C LYS A 196 -13.97 -3.89 -9.67
N THR A 197 -14.21 -5.18 -9.92
CA THR A 197 -13.87 -5.79 -11.21
C THR A 197 -14.62 -5.10 -12.35
N LEU A 198 -15.92 -4.84 -12.19
CA LEU A 198 -16.72 -4.14 -13.21
C LEU A 198 -16.21 -2.71 -13.44
N GLU A 199 -15.93 -1.96 -12.37
CA GLU A 199 -15.38 -0.61 -12.43
C GLU A 199 -14.01 -0.58 -13.16
N LEU A 200 -13.10 -1.52 -12.85
CA LEU A 200 -11.77 -1.60 -13.48
C LEU A 200 -11.84 -1.93 -14.97
N ASN A 201 -12.88 -2.63 -15.41
CA ASN A 201 -13.12 -2.96 -16.82
C ASN A 201 -13.95 -1.88 -17.54
N GLY A 202 -14.28 -0.77 -16.88
CA GLY A 202 -15.10 0.30 -17.48
C GLY A 202 -16.55 -0.11 -17.75
N ILE A 203 -17.05 -1.14 -17.05
CA ILE A 203 -18.42 -1.61 -17.18
C ILE A 203 -19.26 -0.89 -16.14
N ASP A 204 -20.40 -0.33 -16.57
CA ASP A 204 -21.37 0.25 -15.63
C ASP A 204 -21.92 -0.83 -14.70
N THR A 205 -21.51 -0.74 -13.43
CA THR A 205 -21.77 -1.77 -12.43
C THR A 205 -23.26 -1.94 -12.16
N GLU A 206 -24.02 -0.85 -12.04
CA GLU A 206 -25.44 -0.95 -11.69
C GLU A 206 -26.24 -1.60 -12.81
N SER A 207 -26.07 -1.14 -14.06
CA SER A 207 -26.77 -1.74 -15.20
C SER A 207 -26.36 -3.19 -15.41
N TYR A 208 -25.08 -3.52 -15.23
CA TYR A 208 -24.60 -4.90 -15.35
C TYR A 208 -25.26 -5.82 -14.30
N LEU A 209 -25.23 -5.43 -13.02
CA LEU A 209 -25.81 -6.21 -11.94
C LEU A 209 -27.33 -6.35 -12.09
N ARG A 210 -28.01 -5.30 -12.54
CA ARG A 210 -29.46 -5.34 -12.81
C ARG A 210 -29.79 -6.33 -13.94
N ARG A 211 -29.05 -6.29 -15.05
CA ARG A 211 -29.20 -7.26 -16.15
C ARG A 211 -28.94 -8.68 -15.68
N LEU A 212 -27.86 -8.90 -14.92
CA LEU A 212 -27.52 -10.21 -14.38
C LEU A 212 -28.65 -10.75 -13.48
N ASN A 213 -29.18 -9.91 -12.58
CA ASN A 213 -30.25 -10.30 -11.67
C ASN A 213 -31.54 -10.64 -12.42
N ASN A 214 -31.92 -9.85 -13.42
CA ASN A 214 -33.09 -10.10 -14.26
C ASN A 214 -32.95 -11.41 -15.05
N SER A 215 -31.78 -11.66 -15.63
CA SER A 215 -31.49 -12.91 -16.35
C SER A 215 -31.51 -14.12 -15.42
N MET A 216 -30.96 -13.99 -14.20
CA MET A 216 -30.98 -15.05 -13.20
C MET A 216 -32.41 -15.34 -12.73
N TYR A 217 -33.21 -14.31 -12.49
CA TYR A 217 -34.62 -14.45 -12.13
C TYR A 217 -35.41 -15.18 -13.23
N ALA A 218 -35.25 -14.75 -14.49
CA ALA A 218 -35.86 -15.40 -15.65
C ALA A 218 -35.41 -16.87 -15.78
N HIS A 219 -34.12 -17.16 -15.57
CA HIS A 219 -33.60 -18.54 -15.60
C HIS A 219 -34.22 -19.40 -14.48
N CYS A 220 -34.31 -18.89 -13.25
CA CYS A 220 -34.93 -19.60 -12.14
C CYS A 220 -36.42 -19.89 -12.39
N ILE A 221 -37.16 -18.91 -12.92
CA ILE A 221 -38.54 -19.13 -13.34
C ILE A 221 -38.61 -20.21 -14.41
N ASN A 222 -37.84 -20.07 -15.50
CA ASN A 222 -37.88 -21.03 -16.59
C ASN A 222 -37.54 -22.44 -16.10
N LYS A 223 -36.53 -22.58 -15.25
CA LYS A 223 -36.16 -23.87 -14.64
C LYS A 223 -37.29 -24.45 -13.78
N ALA A 224 -37.94 -23.63 -12.95
CA ALA A 224 -39.07 -24.07 -12.14
C ALA A 224 -40.27 -24.48 -13.01
N MET A 225 -40.54 -23.72 -14.08
CA MET A 225 -41.60 -24.02 -15.05
C MET A 225 -41.33 -25.31 -15.82
N THR A 226 -40.08 -25.52 -16.26
CA THR A 226 -39.66 -26.76 -16.92
C THR A 226 -39.83 -27.94 -15.96
N GLN A 227 -39.40 -27.82 -14.70
CA GLN A 227 -39.57 -28.89 -13.72
C GLN A 227 -41.05 -29.20 -13.48
N TYR A 228 -41.88 -28.17 -13.29
CA TYR A 228 -43.32 -28.35 -13.12
C TYR A 228 -43.98 -29.05 -14.31
N TYR A 229 -43.58 -28.69 -15.53
CA TYR A 229 -44.07 -29.33 -16.75
C TYR A 229 -43.65 -30.81 -16.83
N MET A 230 -42.40 -31.12 -16.45
CA MET A 230 -41.91 -32.50 -16.42
C MET A 230 -42.68 -33.34 -15.37
N ASP A 231 -43.08 -32.74 -14.26
CA ASP A 231 -43.78 -33.43 -13.16
C ASP A 231 -45.29 -33.57 -13.41
N ASN A 232 -45.94 -32.62 -14.10
CA ASN A 232 -47.40 -32.54 -14.24
C ASN A 232 -47.93 -32.62 -15.68
N GLY A 233 -47.06 -32.58 -16.70
CA GLY A 233 -47.44 -32.62 -18.11
C GLY A 233 -48.09 -31.34 -18.66
N GLU A 234 -48.31 -30.32 -17.84
CA GLU A 234 -48.81 -29.01 -18.23
C GLU A 234 -48.09 -27.87 -17.49
N LEU A 235 -48.09 -26.66 -18.05
CA LEU A 235 -47.54 -25.47 -17.38
C LEU A 235 -48.54 -24.92 -16.34
N PRO A 236 -48.06 -24.31 -15.24
CA PRO A 236 -48.94 -23.82 -14.19
C PRO A 236 -49.80 -22.65 -14.69
N LYS A 237 -51.11 -22.73 -14.43
CA LYS A 237 -52.11 -21.75 -14.88
C LYS A 237 -52.11 -20.52 -13.96
N GLY A 238 -51.31 -19.51 -14.33
CA GLY A 238 -51.25 -18.22 -13.65
C GLY A 238 -50.04 -17.41 -14.11
N GLN A 239 -50.27 -16.33 -14.86
CA GLN A 239 -49.20 -15.49 -15.41
C GLN A 239 -48.34 -14.89 -14.30
N ILE A 240 -47.05 -15.18 -14.30
CA ILE A 240 -46.06 -14.32 -13.65
C ILE A 240 -45.97 -13.08 -14.55
N LYS A 241 -46.63 -11.99 -14.13
CA LYS A 241 -46.51 -10.69 -14.80
C LYS A 241 -45.06 -10.23 -14.69
N SER A 242 -44.42 -10.05 -15.84
CA SER A 242 -43.11 -9.42 -16.02
C SER A 242 -43.13 -7.95 -15.62
#